data_AF-A0A349IJG7-F1
#
_entry.id   AF-A0A349IJG7-F1
#
_cell.length_a   1.000
_cell.length_b   1.000
_cell.length_c   1.000
_cell.angle_alpha   90.00
_cell.angle_beta   90.00
_cell.angle_gamma   90.00
#
_symmetry.space_group_name_H-M   'P 1'
#
loop_
_entity.id
_entity.type
_entity.pdbx_description
1 polymer ?
#
loop_
_entity_poly.entity_id
_entity_poly.type
_entity_poly.pdbx_seq_one_letter_code
_entity_poly.pdbx_strand_id
1 'polypeptide(L)' 'MKELAKQYNPEEVEDRIYDMWMRGNYFHAEVNANKKPFTIMMPPPNVTGQLHMGHALDNT' A
#
# COMPACT_ATOMS: atom_id res chain seq x y z
N MET A 1 -3.16 -15.82 25.32
CA MET A 1 -3.43 -15.35 23.94
C MET A 1 -4.31 -14.12 24.04
N LYS A 2 -4.04 -13.07 23.26
CA LYS A 2 -4.91 -11.90 23.20
C LYS A 2 -6.10 -12.28 22.30
N GLU A 3 -7.32 -12.28 22.84
CA GLU A 3 -8.50 -12.57 22.03
C GLU A 3 -8.70 -11.48 20.96
N LEU A 4 -9.20 -11.88 19.80
CA LEU A 4 -9.55 -10.94 18.73
C LEU A 4 -10.79 -10.15 19.16
N ALA A 5 -10.79 -8.85 18.83
CA ALA A 5 -11.96 -8.01 19.04
C ALA A 5 -13.16 -8.60 18.28
N LYS A 6 -14.35 -8.53 18.89
CA LYS A 6 -15.60 -8.99 18.26
C LYS A 6 -15.97 -8.18 17.02
N GLN A 7 -15.48 -6.94 16.94
CA GLN A 7 -15.75 -6.02 15.84
C GLN A 7 -14.43 -5.47 15.33
N TYR A 8 -14.32 -5.37 14.01
CA TYR A 8 -13.14 -4.83 13.34
C TYR A 8 -13.12 -3.31 13.42
N ASN A 9 -11.97 -2.74 13.80
CA ASN A 9 -11.69 -1.32 13.74
C ASN A 9 -10.51 -1.07 12.79
N PRO A 10 -10.73 -0.49 11.59
CA PRO A 10 -9.65 -0.23 10.63
C PRO A 10 -8.56 0.69 11.19
N GLU A 11 -8.93 1.68 12.01
CA GLU A 11 -8.00 2.67 12.58
C GLU A 11 -6.92 2.00 13.47
N GLU A 12 -7.22 0.85 14.08
CA GLU A 12 -6.26 0.11 14.90
C GLU A 12 -5.31 -0.77 14.08
N VAL A 13 -5.56 -0.91 12.77
CA VAL A 13 -4.93 -1.93 11.93
C VAL A 13 -4.19 -1.31 10.74
N GLU A 14 -4.81 -0.40 10.01
CA GLU A 14 -4.32 0.14 8.74
C GLU A 14 -2.94 0.82 8.90
N ASP A 15 -2.84 1.79 9.81
CA ASP A 15 -1.57 2.52 10.06
C ASP A 15 -0.44 1.57 10.48
N ARG A 16 -0.74 0.60 11.36
CA ARG A 16 0.25 -0.37 11.83
C ARG A 16 0.75 -1.28 10.70
N ILE A 17 -0.13 -1.71 9.81
CA ILE A 17 0.25 -2.56 8.67
C ILE A 17 1.06 -1.75 7.65
N TYR A 18 0.62 -0.54 7.34
CA TYR A 18 1.33 0.34 6.43
C TYR A 18 2.75 0.62 6.92
N ASP A 19 2.88 0.97 8.20
CA ASP A 19 4.17 1.14 8.88
C ASP A 19 5.05 -0.10 8.82
N MET A 20 4.47 -1.28 9.03
CA MET A 20 5.19 -2.54 8.94
C MET A 20 5.73 -2.75 7.52
N TRP A 21 4.95 -2.40 6.50
CA TRP A 21 5.40 -2.51 5.11
C TRP A 21 6.51 -1.53 4.76
N MET A 22 6.39 -0.29 5.22
CA MET A 22 7.40 0.74 5.09
C MET A 22 8.71 0.33 5.77
N ARG A 23 8.65 -0.09 7.04
CA ARG A 23 9.83 -0.53 7.81
C ARG A 23 10.46 -1.81 7.25
N GLY A 24 9.65 -2.71 6.71
CA GLY A 24 10.10 -3.95 6.07
C GLY A 24 10.68 -3.75 4.66
N ASN A 25 10.64 -2.53 4.13
CA ASN A 25 11.07 -2.20 2.77
C ASN A 25 10.35 -3.05 1.68
N TYR A 26 9.10 -3.45 1.92
CA TYR A 26 8.39 -4.37 1.02
C TYR A 26 7.94 -3.73 -0.29
N PHE A 27 7.87 -2.39 -0.34
CA PHE A 27 7.58 -1.65 -1.58
C PHE A 27 8.80 -1.52 -2.51
N HIS A 28 9.99 -1.85 -2.03
CA HIS A 28 11.22 -1.75 -2.82
C HIS A 28 11.39 -3.00 -3.70
N ALA A 29 11.60 -2.77 -4.99
CA ALA A 29 11.90 -3.82 -5.95
C ALA A 29 13.35 -3.72 -6.42
N GLU A 30 14.07 -4.85 -6.35
CA GLU A 30 15.42 -5.00 -6.90
C GLU A 30 15.38 -5.81 -8.20
N VAL A 31 16.26 -5.49 -9.14
CA VAL A 31 16.41 -6.27 -10.36
C VAL A 31 16.91 -7.67 -10.02
N ASN A 32 16.13 -8.69 -10.36
CA ASN A 32 16.48 -10.08 -10.14
C ASN A 32 16.31 -10.88 -11.43
N ALA A 33 17.44 -11.20 -12.08
CA ALA A 33 17.46 -11.95 -13.35
C ALA A 33 16.88 -13.37 -13.25
N ASN A 34 16.77 -13.93 -12.04
CA ASN A 34 16.21 -15.27 -11.81
C ASN A 34 14.68 -15.25 -11.61
N LYS A 35 14.04 -14.08 -11.65
CA LYS A 35 12.58 -13.94 -11.48
C LYS A 35 12.00 -13.26 -12.71
N LYS A 36 10.77 -13.65 -13.07
CA LYS A 36 10.02 -12.93 -14.11
C LYS A 36 9.52 -11.60 -13.52
N PRO A 37 9.91 -10.44 -14.10
CA PRO A 37 9.43 -9.16 -13.60
C PRO A 37 7.95 -8.95 -13.93
N PHE A 38 7.29 -8.17 -13.09
CA PHE A 38 5.96 -7.63 -13.34
C PHE A 38 5.98 -6.14 -13.00
N THR A 39 5.50 -5.30 -13.93
CA THR A 39 5.57 -3.85 -13.81
C THR A 39 4.20 -3.27 -14.13
N ILE A 40 3.70 -2.43 -13.22
CA ILE A 40 2.54 -1.57 -13.45
C ILE A 40 3.04 -0.13 -13.36
N MET A 41 2.73 0.68 -14.37
CA MET A 41 3.05 2.10 -14.37
C MET A 41 1.94 2.86 -13.64
N MET A 42 2.29 3.56 -12.55
CA MET A 42 1.37 4.51 -11.92
C MET A 42 1.50 5.87 -12.62
N PRO A 43 0.38 6.49 -13.07
CA PRO A 43 0.43 7.82 -13.66
C PRO A 43 0.90 8.82 -12.59
N PRO A 44 1.85 9.71 -12.91
CA PRO A 44 2.32 10.70 -11.95
C PRO A 44 1.16 11.60 -11.54
N PRO A 45 0.91 11.81 -10.23
CA PRO A 45 -0.17 12.68 -9.79
C PRO A 45 0.15 14.13 -10.17
N ASN A 46 -0.87 14.87 -10.59
CA ASN A 46 -0.75 16.32 -10.77
C ASN A 46 -0.59 16.97 -9.39
N VAL A 47 0.48 17.76 -9.19
CA VAL A 47 0.87 18.36 -7.89
C VAL A 47 -0.10 19.48 -7.44
N THR A 48 -1.19 19.72 -8.16
CA THR A 48 -2.05 20.91 -8.03
C THR A 48 -3.38 20.68 -7.29
N GLY A 49 -3.65 19.49 -6.73
CA GLY A 49 -4.94 19.21 -6.08
C GLY A 49 -4.94 18.07 -5.05
N GLN A 50 -5.99 18.03 -4.22
CA GLN A 50 -6.27 16.92 -3.31
C GLN A 50 -6.72 15.67 -4.10
N LEU A 51 -6.40 14.49 -3.58
CA LEU A 51 -6.88 13.24 -4.15
C LEU A 51 -8.39 13.11 -3.97
N HIS A 52 -9.12 12.90 -5.07
CA HIS A 52 -10.53 12.50 -5.06
C HIS A 52 -10.73 11.00 -5.32
N MET A 53 -11.97 10.50 -5.16
CA MET A 53 -12.35 9.10 -5.35
C MET A 53 -11.91 8.48 -6.69
N GLY A 54 -11.84 9.25 -7.78
CA GLY A 54 -11.28 8.76 -9.05
C GLY A 54 -9.84 8.23 -8.92
N HIS A 55 -8.97 8.90 -8.16
CA HIS A 55 -7.62 8.39 -7.91
C HIS A 55 -7.63 7.12 -7.06
N ALA A 56 -8.57 7.00 -6.12
CA ALA A 56 -8.72 5.77 -5.34
C ALA A 56 -9.10 4.60 -6.24
N LEU A 57 -10.03 4.80 -7.19
CA LEU A 57 -10.41 3.78 -8.16
C LEU A 57 -9.25 3.37 -9.08
N ASP A 58 -8.44 4.34 -9.55
CA ASP A 58 -7.33 4.05 -10.47
C ASP A 58 -6.14 3.34 -9.80
N ASN A 59 -5.98 3.50 -8.48
CA ASN A 59 -4.82 3.01 -7.73
C ASN A 59 -5.15 1.91 -6.70
N THR A 60 -6.39 1.41 -6.67
CA THR A 60 -6.82 0.24 -5.87
C THR A 60 -7.00 -0.97 -6.78
#